data_AF-A0A2H0KQA8-F1
#
_entry.id   AF-A0A2H0KQA8-F1
#
_cell.length_a   1.000
_cell.length_b   1.000
_cell.length_c   1.000
_cell.angle_alpha   90.00
_cell.angle_beta   90.00
_cell.angle_gamma   90.00
#
_symmetry.space_group_name_H-M   'P 1'
#
loop_
_entity.id
_entity.type
_entity.pdbx_description
1 polymer ?
#
loop_
_entity_poly.entity_id
_entity_poly.type
_entity_poly.pdbx_seq_one_letter_code
_entity_poly.pdbx_strand_id
1 'polypeptide(L)'
;MPVQTQEKTEQFLSTTIALGGVGLLIAENERDRKAAFEKAREQLLNNNYKECSDYLEVMDVLTEGKDKIFYIEHDSKLDGLVLEIIAEFEAGMASLADRKHNTGLKTATWTPTQTSFVIMMSRKQVEASYPRLFEYINFTKSL
;
A
#
# COMPACT_ATOMS: atom_id res chain seq x y z
N MET A 1 5.56 27.72 -6.32
CA MET A 1 4.24 27.17 -6.69
C MET A 1 3.89 25.95 -5.81
N PRO A 2 3.63 26.12 -4.50
CA PRO A 2 3.43 24.99 -3.57
C PRO A 2 1.97 24.50 -3.48
N VAL A 3 1.01 25.37 -3.82
CA VAL A 3 -0.43 25.15 -3.59
C VAL A 3 -1.00 24.06 -4.52
N GLN A 4 -0.57 24.02 -5.77
CA GLN A 4 -1.06 23.05 -6.76
C GLN A 4 -0.67 21.59 -6.46
N THR A 5 0.48 21.36 -5.82
CA THR A 5 0.92 20.01 -5.44
C THR A 5 0.11 19.49 -4.26
N GLN A 6 -0.27 20.39 -3.33
CA GLN A 6 -1.04 20.06 -2.14
C GLN A 6 -2.49 19.71 -2.46
N GLU A 7 -3.15 20.49 -3.33
CA GLU A 7 -4.51 20.19 -3.84
C GLU A 7 -4.56 18.85 -4.59
N LYS A 8 -3.52 18.53 -5.37
CA LYS A 8 -3.48 17.26 -6.11
C LYS A 8 -3.33 16.05 -5.20
N THR A 9 -2.52 16.12 -4.14
CA THR A 9 -2.38 15.00 -3.18
C THR A 9 -3.68 14.80 -2.39
N GLU A 10 -4.35 15.87 -1.98
CA GLU A 10 -5.66 15.80 -1.32
C GLU A 10 -6.75 15.22 -2.23
N GLN A 11 -6.77 15.59 -3.52
CA GLN A 11 -7.69 14.99 -4.50
C GLN A 11 -7.42 13.49 -4.75
N PHE A 12 -6.16 13.04 -4.60
CA PHE A 12 -5.86 11.62 -4.72
C PHE A 12 -6.25 10.86 -3.47
N LEU A 13 -5.85 11.35 -2.30
CA LEU A 13 -6.26 10.74 -1.05
C LEU A 13 -7.79 10.65 -0.98
N SER A 14 -8.53 11.69 -1.36
CA SER A 14 -10.00 11.61 -1.42
C SER A 14 -10.51 10.58 -2.44
N THR A 15 -9.79 10.32 -3.52
CA THR A 15 -10.16 9.32 -4.54
C THR A 15 -9.82 7.89 -4.08
N THR A 16 -8.64 7.66 -3.50
CA THR A 16 -8.21 6.34 -2.98
C THR A 16 -8.96 5.96 -1.70
N ILE A 17 -9.32 6.95 -0.87
CA ILE A 17 -10.18 6.80 0.32
C ILE A 17 -11.63 6.46 -0.08
N ALA A 18 -12.11 6.96 -1.22
CA ALA A 18 -13.49 6.75 -1.66
C ALA A 18 -13.73 5.42 -2.40
N LEU A 19 -12.68 4.74 -2.88
CA LEU A 19 -12.85 3.62 -3.83
C LEU A 19 -12.65 2.22 -3.23
N GLY A 20 -11.95 2.06 -2.10
CA GLY A 20 -11.54 0.72 -1.62
C GLY A 20 -10.52 0.07 -2.58
N GLY A 21 -9.67 -0.81 -2.07
CA GLY A 21 -8.62 -1.47 -2.87
C GLY A 21 -7.20 -0.94 -2.64
N VAL A 22 -6.27 -1.34 -3.51
CA VAL A 22 -4.84 -1.05 -3.35
C VAL A 22 -4.42 0.21 -4.11
N GLY A 23 -3.80 1.15 -3.40
CA GLY A 23 -3.22 2.37 -3.96
C GLY A 23 -1.70 2.39 -3.85
N LEU A 24 -1.01 2.84 -4.91
CA LEU A 24 0.44 3.06 -4.92
C LEU A 24 0.77 4.55 -4.99
N LEU A 25 1.55 5.00 -4.02
CA LEU A 25 2.17 6.32 -3.96
C LEU A 25 3.65 6.22 -4.31
N ILE A 26 4.05 6.90 -5.38
CA ILE A 26 5.41 6.83 -5.93
C ILE A 26 6.13 8.16 -5.72
N ALA A 27 7.18 8.19 -4.92
CA ALA A 27 8.11 9.33 -4.91
C ALA A 27 9.01 9.27 -6.17
N GLU A 28 8.83 10.23 -7.08
CA GLU A 28 9.61 10.31 -8.32
C GLU A 28 11.01 10.89 -8.10
N ASN A 29 11.13 11.84 -7.17
CA ASN A 29 12.37 12.55 -6.90
C ASN A 29 13.06 12.01 -5.65
N GLU A 30 14.20 11.33 -5.81
CA GLU A 30 15.00 10.81 -4.70
C GLU A 30 15.51 11.91 -3.75
N ARG A 31 15.73 13.14 -4.23
CA ARG A 31 16.20 14.24 -3.36
C ARG A 31 15.15 14.65 -2.32
N ASP A 32 13.87 14.59 -2.70
CA ASP A 32 12.76 15.05 -1.88
C ASP A 32 11.95 13.89 -1.28
N ARG A 33 12.34 12.63 -1.57
CA ARG A 33 11.63 11.40 -1.17
C ARG A 33 11.24 11.40 0.29
N LYS A 34 12.18 11.71 1.19
CA LYS A 34 11.92 11.70 2.64
C LYS A 34 10.83 12.71 3.01
N ALA A 35 10.91 13.93 2.50
CA ALA A 35 9.92 14.97 2.78
C ALA A 35 8.54 14.63 2.17
N ALA A 36 8.52 14.07 0.96
CA ALA A 36 7.30 13.61 0.30
C ALA A 36 6.62 12.47 1.08
N PHE A 37 7.40 11.49 1.55
CA PHE A 37 6.89 10.39 2.37
C PHE A 37 6.38 10.87 3.71
N GLU A 38 7.11 11.71 4.44
CA GLU A 38 6.61 12.23 5.73
C GLU A 38 5.29 12.99 5.55
N LYS A 39 5.18 13.82 4.51
CA LYS A 39 3.92 14.54 4.21
C LYS A 39 2.77 13.58 3.91
N ALA A 40 2.98 12.57 3.07
CA ALA A 40 1.96 11.58 2.74
C ALA A 40 1.58 10.73 3.97
N ARG A 41 2.57 10.36 4.79
CA ARG A 41 2.40 9.63 6.05
C ARG A 41 1.54 10.43 7.04
N GLU A 42 1.85 11.70 7.27
CA GLU A 42 1.03 12.59 8.12
C GLU A 42 -0.41 12.68 7.62
N GLN A 43 -0.61 12.79 6.30
CA GLN A 43 -1.95 12.83 5.72
C GLN A 43 -2.71 11.51 5.93
N LEU A 44 -2.08 10.36 5.73
CA LEU A 44 -2.69 9.05 5.94
C LEU A 44 -3.08 8.85 7.42
N LEU A 45 -2.18 9.20 8.35
CA LEU A 45 -2.46 9.15 9.78
C LEU A 45 -3.64 10.04 10.18
N ASN A 46 -3.71 11.26 9.65
CA ASN A 46 -4.85 12.18 9.86
C ASN A 46 -6.17 11.64 9.29
N ASN A 47 -6.12 10.72 8.33
CA ASN A 47 -7.28 10.04 7.75
C ASN A 47 -7.58 8.67 8.41
N ASN A 48 -7.02 8.43 9.61
CA ASN A 48 -7.17 7.21 10.41
C ASN A 48 -6.61 5.94 9.75
N TYR A 49 -5.63 6.07 8.85
CA TYR A 49 -4.91 4.89 8.39
C TYR A 49 -3.93 4.40 9.45
N LYS A 50 -3.81 3.08 9.56
CA LYS A 50 -2.80 2.43 10.41
C LYS A 50 -1.53 2.15 9.59
N GLU A 51 -0.40 2.64 10.08
CA GLU A 51 0.93 2.32 9.54
C GLU A 51 1.30 0.88 9.87
N CYS A 52 1.85 0.18 8.88
CA CYS A 52 2.42 -1.16 8.99
C CYS A 52 3.83 -1.14 8.40
N SER A 53 4.78 -1.78 9.09
CA SER A 53 6.20 -1.81 8.73
C SER A 53 6.63 -3.10 8.03
N ASP A 54 5.83 -4.17 8.15
CA ASP A 54 6.09 -5.46 7.52
C ASP A 54 4.80 -6.28 7.29
N TYR A 55 4.97 -7.46 6.70
CA TYR A 55 3.90 -8.43 6.46
C TYR A 55 3.11 -8.81 7.72
N LEU A 56 3.79 -9.02 8.85
CA LEU A 56 3.17 -9.49 10.08
C LEU A 56 2.25 -8.41 10.64
N GLU A 57 2.71 -7.16 10.67
CA GLU A 57 1.90 -6.04 11.10
C GLU A 57 0.68 -5.83 10.19
N VAL A 58 0.82 -5.99 8.88
CA VAL A 58 -0.33 -5.93 7.96
C VAL A 58 -1.35 -7.01 8.32
N MET A 59 -0.91 -8.26 8.53
CA MET A 59 -1.81 -9.37 8.91
C MET A 59 -2.48 -9.15 10.26
N ASP A 60 -1.75 -8.64 11.25
CA ASP A 60 -2.27 -8.35 12.59
C ASP A 60 -3.38 -7.31 12.52
N VAL A 61 -3.11 -6.21 11.83
CA VAL A 61 -4.04 -5.09 11.68
C VAL A 61 -5.28 -5.49 10.88
N LEU A 62 -5.13 -6.30 9.84
CA LEU A 62 -6.28 -6.87 9.10
C LEU A 62 -7.10 -7.83 9.97
N THR A 63 -6.45 -8.64 10.81
CA THR A 63 -7.13 -9.56 11.74
C THR A 63 -7.92 -8.80 12.81
N GLU A 64 -7.43 -7.64 13.25
CA GLU A 64 -8.12 -6.73 14.16
C GLU A 64 -9.33 -6.03 13.50
N GLY A 65 -9.58 -6.26 12.21
CA GLY A 65 -10.70 -5.68 11.47
C GLY A 65 -10.49 -4.22 11.07
N LYS A 66 -9.24 -3.74 11.02
CA LYS A 66 -8.94 -2.41 10.50
C LYS A 66 -9.10 -2.40 8.98
N ASP A 67 -9.79 -1.38 8.50
CA ASP A 67 -10.17 -1.20 7.11
C ASP A 67 -9.29 -0.19 6.35
N LYS A 68 -8.40 0.52 7.04
CA LYS A 68 -7.50 1.53 6.45
C LYS A 68 -6.08 1.30 6.92
N ILE A 69 -5.22 0.87 6.01
CA ILE A 69 -3.84 0.51 6.30
C ILE A 69 -2.88 1.10 5.27
N PHE A 70 -1.65 1.41 5.70
CA PHE A 70 -0.59 1.79 4.77
C PHE A 70 0.75 1.17 5.13
N TYR A 71 1.55 0.90 4.11
CA TYR A 71 2.87 0.30 4.19
C TYR A 71 3.90 1.18 3.47
N ILE A 72 5.05 1.41 4.10
CA ILE A 72 6.17 2.13 3.50
C ILE A 72 7.29 1.13 3.22
N GLU A 73 7.68 1.01 1.95
CA GLU A 73 8.81 0.15 1.58
C GLU A 73 10.14 0.81 1.97
N HIS A 74 10.91 0.13 2.80
CA HIS A 74 12.22 0.60 3.28
C HIS A 74 13.41 -0.07 2.58
N ASP A 75 13.20 -1.24 1.98
CA ASP A 75 14.21 -1.99 1.25
C ASP A 75 14.34 -1.52 -0.21
N SER A 76 15.24 -2.18 -0.94
CA SER A 76 15.53 -1.85 -2.34
C SER A 76 14.40 -2.16 -3.32
N LYS A 77 13.43 -3.00 -2.93
CA LYS A 77 12.29 -3.46 -3.73
C LYS A 77 11.14 -3.87 -2.80
N LEU A 78 9.93 -4.01 -3.35
CA LEU A 78 8.77 -4.48 -2.62
C LEU A 78 9.02 -5.85 -1.98
N ASP A 79 8.67 -6.01 -0.71
CA ASP A 79 8.58 -7.32 -0.06
C ASP A 79 7.63 -8.25 -0.84
N GLY A 80 8.12 -9.44 -1.20
CA GLY A 80 7.34 -10.45 -1.91
C GLY A 80 6.08 -10.89 -1.15
N LEU A 81 6.11 -10.91 0.18
CA LEU A 81 4.94 -11.23 0.99
C LEU A 81 3.91 -10.10 0.97
N VAL A 82 4.35 -8.84 0.90
CA VAL A 82 3.45 -7.69 0.72
C VAL A 82 2.84 -7.72 -0.68
N LEU A 83 3.60 -8.08 -1.72
CA LEU A 83 3.05 -8.31 -3.05
C LEU A 83 1.95 -9.38 -3.06
N GLU A 84 2.12 -10.46 -2.29
CA GLU A 84 1.09 -11.50 -2.15
C GLU A 84 -0.20 -10.93 -1.54
N ILE A 85 -0.10 -10.04 -0.55
CA ILE A 85 -1.26 -9.33 0.00
C ILE A 85 -1.95 -8.49 -1.08
N ILE A 86 -1.19 -7.71 -1.86
CA ILE A 86 -1.73 -6.90 -2.97
C ILE A 86 -2.50 -7.79 -3.95
N ALA A 87 -1.93 -8.94 -4.33
CA ALA A 87 -2.57 -9.89 -5.22
C ALA A 87 -3.86 -10.48 -4.61
N GLU A 88 -3.90 -10.74 -3.30
CA GLU A 88 -5.13 -11.18 -2.61
C GLU A 88 -6.21 -10.11 -2.61
N PHE A 89 -5.85 -8.84 -2.41
CA PHE A 89 -6.80 -7.71 -2.45
C PHE A 89 -7.49 -7.59 -3.81
N GLU A 90 -6.74 -7.67 -4.91
CA GLU A 90 -7.29 -7.38 -6.24
C GLU A 90 -7.85 -8.62 -6.95
N ALA A 91 -7.24 -9.79 -6.76
CA ALA A 91 -7.59 -11.00 -7.50
C ALA A 91 -8.32 -12.06 -6.64
N GLY A 92 -8.51 -11.82 -5.34
CA GLY A 92 -9.22 -12.75 -4.45
C GLY A 92 -8.61 -14.16 -4.43
N MET A 93 -7.31 -14.28 -4.71
CA MET A 93 -6.68 -15.55 -5.03
C MET A 93 -6.60 -16.48 -3.82
N ALA A 94 -7.45 -17.50 -3.80
CA ALA A 94 -7.42 -18.60 -2.82
C ALA A 94 -6.07 -19.34 -2.76
N SER A 95 -5.27 -19.31 -3.84
CA SER A 95 -3.97 -20.00 -3.91
C SER A 95 -2.94 -19.53 -2.88
N LEU A 96 -3.08 -18.29 -2.39
CA LEU A 96 -2.18 -17.78 -1.36
C LEU A 96 -2.62 -18.21 0.04
N ALA A 97 -3.92 -18.39 0.28
CA ALA A 97 -4.43 -19.00 1.50
C ALA A 97 -3.93 -20.45 1.65
N ASP A 98 -3.94 -21.24 0.57
CA ASP A 98 -3.43 -22.62 0.56
C ASP A 98 -1.91 -22.68 0.78
N ARG A 99 -1.14 -21.76 0.19
CA ARG A 99 0.31 -21.70 0.39
C ARG A 99 0.64 -21.30 1.83
N LYS A 100 -0.05 -20.29 2.37
CA LYS A 100 0.11 -19.83 3.77
C LYS A 100 -0.26 -20.93 4.77
N HIS A 101 -1.31 -21.71 4.49
CA HIS A 101 -1.69 -22.88 5.30
C HIS A 101 -0.58 -23.92 5.36
N ASN A 102 0.08 -24.19 4.24
CA ASN A 102 1.18 -25.18 4.17
C ASN A 102 2.52 -24.67 4.72
N THR A 103 2.75 -23.35 4.76
CA THR A 103 4.00 -22.75 5.26
C THR A 103 3.92 -22.26 6.70
N GLY A 104 2.75 -22.26 7.34
CA GLY A 104 2.54 -21.74 8.69
C GLY A 104 2.58 -20.21 8.77
N LEU A 105 2.41 -19.51 7.65
CA LEU A 105 2.36 -18.04 7.63
C LEU A 105 1.05 -17.55 8.26
N LYS A 106 1.10 -16.45 9.01
CA LYS A 106 -0.09 -15.84 9.59
C LYS A 106 -1.04 -15.40 8.47
N THR A 107 -2.32 -15.68 8.61
CA THR A 107 -3.35 -15.29 7.64
C THR A 107 -4.39 -14.41 8.32
N ALA A 108 -5.00 -13.51 7.56
CA ALA A 108 -6.12 -12.69 7.98
C ALA A 108 -7.26 -12.86 6.98
N THR A 109 -8.50 -12.65 7.44
CA THR A 109 -9.66 -12.54 6.55
C THR A 109 -10.09 -11.07 6.55
N TRP A 110 -10.21 -10.48 5.36
CA TRP A 110 -10.68 -9.11 5.19
C TRP A 110 -11.67 -9.04 4.03
N THR A 111 -12.40 -7.93 3.93
CA THR A 111 -13.33 -7.67 2.83
C THR A 111 -12.64 -6.72 1.84
N PRO A 112 -12.13 -7.19 0.69
CA PRO A 112 -11.31 -6.36 -0.20
C PRO A 112 -12.00 -5.07 -0.68
N THR A 113 -13.32 -5.10 -0.83
CA THR A 113 -14.13 -3.94 -1.24
C THR A 113 -14.37 -2.92 -0.13
N GLN A 114 -14.05 -3.26 1.12
CA GLN A 114 -14.20 -2.39 2.29
C GLN A 114 -12.86 -2.01 2.91
N THR A 115 -11.76 -2.61 2.47
CA THR A 115 -10.41 -2.35 2.98
C THR A 115 -9.62 -1.50 1.98
N SER A 116 -9.01 -0.42 2.46
CA SER A 116 -8.10 0.44 1.73
C SER A 116 -6.67 0.16 2.15
N PHE A 117 -5.83 -0.21 1.19
CA PHE A 117 -4.42 -0.49 1.41
C PHE A 117 -3.55 0.44 0.56
N VAL A 118 -2.80 1.32 1.21
CA VAL A 118 -1.89 2.26 0.52
C VAL A 118 -0.45 1.80 0.67
N ILE A 119 0.29 1.81 -0.43
CA ILE A 119 1.69 1.42 -0.49
C ILE A 119 2.51 2.62 -0.94
N MET A 120 3.58 2.91 -0.22
CA MET A 120 4.48 4.02 -0.52
C MET A 120 5.84 3.50 -0.94
N MET A 121 6.28 3.88 -2.14
CA MET A 121 7.53 3.44 -2.75
C MET A 121 8.19 4.58 -3.54
N SER A 122 9.49 4.49 -3.80
CA SER A 122 10.18 5.37 -4.75
C SER A 122 10.12 4.78 -6.16
N ARG A 123 10.31 5.62 -7.17
CA ARG A 123 10.41 5.17 -8.57
C ARG A 123 11.43 4.03 -8.74
N LYS A 124 12.58 4.15 -8.09
CA LYS A 124 13.63 3.11 -8.13
C LYS A 124 13.19 1.80 -7.49
N GLN A 125 12.50 1.87 -6.35
CA GLN A 125 11.99 0.66 -5.69
C GLN A 125 10.95 -0.04 -6.58
N VAL A 126 10.07 0.72 -7.22
CA VAL A 126 9.07 0.19 -8.16
C VAL A 126 9.74 -0.48 -9.36
N GLU A 127 10.74 0.15 -9.97
CA GLU A 127 11.50 -0.41 -11.10
C GLU A 127 12.31 -1.67 -10.72
N ALA A 128 12.80 -1.74 -9.49
CA ALA A 128 13.51 -2.90 -8.95
C ALA A 128 12.56 -4.03 -8.47
N SER A 129 11.26 -3.76 -8.42
CA SER A 129 10.24 -4.69 -7.96
C SER A 129 9.73 -5.60 -9.08
N TYR A 130 8.81 -6.48 -8.71
CA TYR A 130 8.21 -7.45 -9.60
C TYR A 130 7.44 -6.76 -10.73
N PRO A 131 7.63 -7.14 -12.01
CA PRO A 131 6.88 -6.57 -13.14
C PRO A 131 5.36 -6.63 -12.95
N ARG A 132 4.90 -7.68 -12.26
CA ARG A 132 3.48 -7.95 -11.96
C ARG A 132 2.88 -6.98 -10.95
N LEU A 133 3.67 -6.14 -10.28
CA LEU A 133 3.16 -5.13 -9.34
C LEU A 133 2.07 -4.25 -9.97
N PHE A 134 2.28 -3.83 -11.22
CA PHE A 134 1.31 -3.01 -11.96
C PHE A 134 0.09 -3.80 -12.45
N GLU A 135 0.14 -5.14 -12.50
CA GLU A 135 -1.02 -5.99 -12.80
C GLU A 135 -2.03 -5.98 -11.64
N TYR A 136 -1.58 -5.64 -10.43
CA TYR A 136 -2.36 -5.70 -9.20
C TYR A 136 -2.53 -4.34 -8.52
N ILE A 137 -2.27 -3.23 -9.21
CA ILE A 137 -2.47 -1.90 -8.63
C ILE A 137 -3.27 -1.08 -9.63
N ASN A 138 -4.55 -0.93 -9.31
CA ASN A 138 -5.49 -0.19 -10.14
C ASN A 138 -5.37 1.33 -9.96
N PHE A 139 -4.77 1.80 -8.86
CA PHE A 139 -4.61 3.23 -8.56
C PHE A 139 -3.15 3.59 -8.27
N THR A 140 -2.50 4.26 -9.22
CA THR A 140 -1.12 4.75 -9.05
C THR A 140 -1.07 6.27 -9.09
N LYS A 141 -0.28 6.88 -8.19
CA LYS A 141 0.03 8.32 -8.24
C LYS A 141 1.46 8.66 -7.84
N SER A 142 2.03 9.60 -8.59
CA SER A 142 3.30 10.24 -8.29
C SER A 142 3.16 11.33 -7.21
N LEU A 143 4.07 11.31 -6.24
CA LEU A 143 4.23 12.27 -5.14
C LEU A 143 5.28 13.34 -5.48
#